data_AF-A0A1S4BX45-F1
#
_entry.id   AF-A0A1S4BX45-F1
#
_cell.length_a   1.000
_cell.length_b   1.000
_cell.length_c   1.000
_cell.angle_alpha   90.00
_cell.angle_beta   90.00
_cell.angle_gamma   90.00
#
_symmetry.space_group_name_H-M   'P 1'
#
loop_
_entity.id
_entity.type
_entity.pdbx_description
1 polymer ?
#
loop_
_entity_poly.entity_id
_entity_poly.type
_entity_poly.pdbx_seq_one_letter_code
_entity_poly.pdbx_strand_id
1 'polypeptide(L)'
;MSTRLIKGRKSVCLAKIENKNNRQVSFSKRRNSVFKKANELAVMTCAEVGIIVFPPGNKPYFFGHPNVNETIHKYVCEERSPSPSSQANSRKKNKNLESQQELFRGPIEKMNYTEASMLKEGLEDLLLKVKNYGTKRGYGYENAKWKAE
;
A
#
# COMPACT_ATOMS: atom_id res chain seq x y z
N MET A 1 -11.19 35.00 27.17
CA MET A 1 -10.69 34.17 26.06
C MET A 1 -10.57 32.73 26.55
N SER A 2 -11.54 31.86 26.28
CA SER A 2 -11.50 30.45 26.73
C SER A 2 -10.55 29.64 25.86
N THR A 3 -9.46 29.14 26.44
CA THR A 3 -8.48 28.29 25.74
C THR A 3 -9.09 26.92 25.50
N ARG A 4 -9.36 26.59 24.22
CA ARG A 4 -9.90 25.30 23.83
C ARG A 4 -8.80 24.24 24.02
N LEU A 5 -8.86 23.48 25.12
CA LEU A 5 -7.89 22.41 25.41
C LEU A 5 -7.98 21.31 24.35
N ILE A 6 -6.96 21.19 23.50
CA ILE A 6 -6.87 20.12 22.50
C ILE A 6 -6.49 18.83 23.24
N LYS A 7 -7.43 17.89 23.35
CA LYS A 7 -7.12 16.54 23.85
C LYS A 7 -6.09 15.89 22.91
N GLY A 8 -4.97 15.43 23.47
CA GLY A 8 -3.87 14.78 22.76
C GLY A 8 -4.23 13.41 22.16
N ARG A 9 -3.21 12.69 21.66
CA ARG A 9 -3.39 11.36 21.05
C ARG A 9 -3.96 10.38 22.07
N LYS A 10 -5.11 9.78 21.75
CA LYS A 10 -5.73 8.73 22.56
C LYS A 10 -5.38 7.34 22.03
N SER A 11 -5.29 6.38 22.94
CA SER A 11 -5.26 4.96 22.56
C SER A 11 -6.56 4.58 21.85
N VAL A 12 -6.44 3.62 20.94
CA VAL A 12 -7.56 3.13 20.11
C VAL A 12 -7.48 1.61 20.05
N CYS A 13 -8.63 0.94 20.12
CA CYS A 13 -8.69 -0.50 19.96
C CYS A 13 -8.37 -0.91 18.51
N LEU A 14 -7.71 -2.07 18.33
CA LEU A 14 -7.45 -2.68 17.02
C LEU A 14 -8.70 -3.46 16.53
N ALA A 15 -9.78 -2.71 16.31
CA ALA A 15 -11.04 -3.19 15.77
C ALA A 15 -11.60 -2.19 14.75
N LYS A 16 -12.68 -2.55 14.06
CA LYS A 16 -13.38 -1.66 13.14
C LYS A 16 -13.89 -0.43 13.92
N ILE A 17 -13.65 0.76 13.37
CA ILE A 17 -14.20 2.00 13.92
C ILE A 17 -15.64 2.12 13.43
N GLU A 18 -16.61 2.05 14.34
CA GLU A 18 -18.03 2.07 13.97
C GLU A 18 -18.48 3.44 13.45
N ASN A 19 -18.10 4.51 14.14
CA ASN A 19 -18.44 5.87 13.73
C ASN A 19 -17.79 6.22 12.38
N LYS A 20 -18.64 6.49 11.37
CA LYS A 20 -18.22 6.75 9.98
C LYS A 20 -17.27 7.95 9.83
N ASN A 21 -17.52 9.05 10.55
CA ASN A 21 -16.69 10.25 10.48
C ASN A 21 -15.30 9.97 11.09
N ASN A 22 -15.26 9.35 12.27
CA ASN A 22 -14.00 8.97 12.91
C ASN A 22 -13.23 7.95 12.07
N ARG A 23 -13.93 7.01 11.42
CA ARG A 23 -13.34 6.04 10.50
C ARG A 23 -12.72 6.72 9.29
N GLN A 24 -13.42 7.66 8.65
CA GLN A 24 -12.93 8.40 7.48
C GLN A 24 -11.68 9.25 7.80
N VAL A 25 -11.72 9.97 8.93
CA VAL A 25 -10.58 10.78 9.40
C VAL A 25 -9.40 9.87 9.75
N SER A 26 -9.65 8.77 10.47
CA SER A 26 -8.60 7.81 10.83
C SER A 26 -8.00 7.12 9.61
N PHE A 27 -8.83 6.74 8.63
CA PHE A 27 -8.39 6.18 7.37
C PHE A 27 -7.43 7.12 6.64
N SER A 28 -7.83 8.38 6.45
CA SER A 28 -7.00 9.39 5.78
C SER A 28 -5.66 9.58 6.48
N LYS A 29 -5.67 9.69 7.82
CA LYS A 29 -4.44 9.85 8.61
C LYS A 29 -3.54 8.62 8.53
N ARG A 30 -4.09 7.42 8.74
CA ARG A 30 -3.33 6.16 8.74
C ARG A 30 -2.77 5.83 7.36
N ARG A 31 -3.57 5.94 6.30
CA ARG A 31 -3.12 5.77 4.91
C ARG A 31 -1.92 6.67 4.62
N ASN A 32 -2.03 7.96 4.93
CA ASN A 32 -0.94 8.90 4.69
C ASN A 32 0.31 8.56 5.52
N SER A 33 0.15 8.16 6.79
CA SER A 33 1.32 7.74 7.60
C SER A 33 1.98 6.47 7.09
N VAL A 34 1.20 5.49 6.61
CA VAL A 34 1.72 4.24 6.04
C VAL A 34 2.49 4.53 4.75
N PHE A 35 1.95 5.35 3.86
CA PHE A 35 2.62 5.71 2.60
C PHE A 35 3.95 6.44 2.86
N LYS A 36 3.98 7.34 3.85
CA LYS A 36 5.24 8.00 4.27
C LYS A 36 6.28 7.00 4.75
N LYS A 37 5.88 6.04 5.60
CA LYS A 37 6.80 5.00 6.09
C LYS A 37 7.28 4.05 4.99
N ALA A 38 6.40 3.68 4.07
CA ALA A 38 6.76 2.87 2.90
C ALA A 38 7.80 3.58 2.03
N ASN A 39 7.65 4.89 1.84
CA ASN A 39 8.63 5.69 1.12
C ASN A 39 9.96 5.80 1.86
N GLU A 40 9.95 6.12 3.15
CA GLU A 40 11.18 6.14 3.97
C GLU A 40 11.93 4.82 3.82
N LEU A 41 11.22 3.70 3.94
CA LEU A 41 11.80 2.36 3.76
C LEU A 41 12.39 2.17 2.37
N ALA A 42 11.62 2.48 1.32
CA ALA A 42 12.04 2.31 -0.07
C ALA A 42 13.31 3.13 -0.38
N VAL A 43 13.37 4.38 0.07
CA VAL A 43 14.53 5.26 -0.12
C VAL A 43 15.74 4.78 0.69
N MET A 44 15.54 4.35 1.94
CA MET A 44 16.65 3.91 2.80
C MET A 44 17.29 2.60 2.32
N THR A 45 16.49 1.70 1.77
CA THR A 45 16.90 0.32 1.47
C THR A 45 16.99 0.01 -0.02
N CYS A 46 16.63 0.96 -0.88
CA CYS A 46 16.44 0.75 -2.31
C CYS A 46 15.46 -0.41 -2.62
N ALA A 47 14.53 -0.70 -1.70
CA ALA A 47 13.56 -1.77 -1.87
C ALA A 47 12.41 -1.34 -2.80
N GLU A 48 11.94 -2.29 -3.62
CA GLU A 48 10.71 -2.13 -4.39
C GLU A 48 9.51 -2.33 -3.46
N VAL A 49 8.63 -1.32 -3.37
CA VAL A 49 7.50 -1.33 -2.43
C VAL A 49 6.23 -0.92 -3.14
N GLY A 50 5.19 -1.75 -3.03
CA GLY A 50 3.84 -1.47 -3.54
C GLY A 50 2.80 -1.60 -2.44
N ILE A 51 1.90 -0.61 -2.34
CA ILE A 51 0.76 -0.62 -1.41
C ILE A 51 -0.49 -0.21 -2.17
N ILE A 52 -1.56 -1.01 -2.05
CA ILE A 52 -2.88 -0.71 -2.59
C ILE A 52 -3.89 -0.79 -1.44
N VAL A 53 -4.75 0.22 -1.31
CA VAL A 53 -5.75 0.32 -0.25
C VAL A 53 -7.12 0.55 -0.86
N PHE A 54 -8.04 -0.39 -0.62
CA PHE A 54 -9.43 -0.30 -1.04
C PHE A 54 -10.28 0.27 0.11
N PRO A 55 -10.66 1.57 0.07
CA PRO A 55 -11.64 2.10 1.01
C PRO A 55 -13.03 1.50 0.70
N PRO A 56 -14.03 1.69 1.58
CA PRO A 56 -15.42 1.39 1.25
C PRO A 56 -15.99 2.25 0.10
N GLY A 57 -15.25 3.27 -0.35
CA GLY A 57 -15.58 3.98 -1.58
C GLY A 57 -14.99 3.28 -2.81
N ASN A 58 -15.58 3.50 -3.98
CA ASN A 58 -15.23 2.80 -5.21
C ASN A 58 -13.85 3.17 -5.81
N LYS A 59 -12.98 3.86 -5.06
CA LYS A 59 -11.73 4.41 -5.59
C LYS A 59 -10.54 4.00 -4.72
N PRO A 60 -9.64 3.12 -5.20
CA PRO A 60 -8.48 2.70 -4.44
C PRO A 60 -7.46 3.83 -4.32
N TYR A 61 -6.61 3.72 -3.30
CA TYR A 61 -5.42 4.54 -3.15
C TYR A 61 -4.20 3.65 -3.24
N PHE A 62 -3.13 4.14 -3.86
CA PHE A 62 -1.92 3.35 -4.03
C PHE A 62 -0.65 4.16 -3.80
N PHE A 63 0.43 3.45 -3.51
CA PHE A 63 1.80 3.93 -3.45
C PHE A 63 2.70 2.87 -4.09
N GLY A 64 3.67 3.31 -4.87
CA GLY A 64 4.64 2.42 -5.51
C GLY A 64 6.00 3.10 -5.63
N HIS A 65 7.07 2.36 -5.34
CA HIS A 65 8.44 2.77 -5.59
C HIS A 65 9.17 1.65 -6.33
N PRO A 66 9.79 1.92 -7.50
CA PRO A 66 9.94 3.23 -8.18
C PRO A 66 8.65 3.75 -8.85
N ASN A 67 7.77 2.86 -9.31
CA ASN A 67 6.44 3.19 -9.86
C ASN A 67 5.46 2.08 -9.49
N VAL A 68 4.20 2.44 -9.19
CA VAL A 68 3.15 1.46 -8.86
C VAL A 68 2.90 0.48 -10.00
N ASN A 69 2.87 0.93 -11.25
CA ASN A 69 2.56 0.08 -12.39
C ASN A 69 3.72 -0.88 -12.64
N GLU A 70 4.97 -0.41 -12.56
CA GLU A 70 6.15 -1.28 -12.68
C GLU A 70 6.18 -2.33 -11.58
N THR A 71 5.85 -1.94 -10.35
CA THR A 71 5.77 -2.87 -9.21
C THR A 71 4.68 -3.90 -9.45
N ILE A 72 3.47 -3.46 -9.82
CA ILE A 72 2.35 -4.36 -10.13
C ILE A 72 2.70 -5.29 -11.29
N HIS A 73 3.25 -4.79 -12.39
CA HIS A 73 3.61 -5.61 -13.55
C HIS A 73 4.65 -6.67 -13.20
N LYS A 74 5.67 -6.35 -12.39
CA LYS A 74 6.63 -7.35 -11.92
C LYS A 74 5.94 -8.45 -11.11
N TYR A 75 5.18 -8.08 -10.07
CA TYR A 75 4.62 -9.06 -9.15
C TYR A 75 3.35 -9.78 -9.68
N VAL A 76 2.62 -9.20 -10.62
CA VAL A 76 1.35 -9.72 -11.16
C VAL A 76 1.51 -10.27 -12.58
N CYS A 77 2.38 -9.69 -13.43
CA CYS A 77 2.53 -10.13 -14.82
C CYS A 77 3.69 -11.11 -15.05
N GLU A 78 4.80 -11.07 -14.29
CA GLU A 78 5.85 -12.10 -14.45
C GLU A 78 5.37 -13.51 -14.09
N GLU A 79 4.33 -13.63 -13.26
CA GLU A 79 3.73 -14.93 -12.97
C GLU A 79 2.87 -15.50 -14.12
N ARG A 80 2.67 -14.74 -15.21
CA ARG A 80 1.86 -15.18 -16.36
C ARG A 80 2.66 -15.66 -17.56
N SER A 81 3.98 -15.74 -17.49
CA SER A 81 4.79 -16.27 -18.60
C SER A 81 6.15 -16.82 -18.17
N PRO A 82 6.43 -18.13 -18.33
CA PRO A 82 7.79 -18.63 -18.43
C PRO A 82 8.25 -18.44 -19.88
N SER A 83 8.78 -17.27 -20.23
CA SER A 83 9.52 -17.13 -21.50
C SER A 83 10.74 -16.20 -21.31
N PRO A 84 11.96 -16.68 -21.62
CA PRO A 84 13.18 -15.93 -21.38
C PRO A 84 13.51 -15.06 -22.60
N SER A 85 13.07 -13.80 -22.60
CA SER A 85 13.70 -12.77 -23.43
C SER A 85 13.10 -11.41 -23.13
N SER A 86 13.85 -10.57 -22.40
CA SER A 86 14.16 -9.19 -22.80
C SER A 86 14.82 -8.45 -21.63
N GLN A 87 16.15 -8.55 -21.57
CA GLN A 87 16.96 -7.48 -21.01
C GLN A 87 16.71 -6.21 -21.85
N ALA A 88 16.20 -5.14 -21.25
CA ALA A 88 16.46 -3.77 -21.73
C ALA A 88 16.02 -2.68 -20.74
N ASN A 89 17.01 -2.12 -20.05
CA ASN A 89 17.21 -0.68 -19.87
C ASN A 89 16.09 0.21 -19.29
N SER A 90 16.23 0.57 -18.01
CA SER A 90 15.99 1.96 -17.55
C SER A 90 16.70 2.29 -16.23
N ARG A 91 18.03 2.18 -16.21
CA ARG A 91 18.88 2.79 -15.18
C ARG A 91 18.88 4.32 -15.38
N LYS A 92 17.77 5.00 -15.05
CA LYS A 92 17.73 6.47 -15.04
C LYS A 92 18.19 7.01 -13.70
N LYS A 93 19.28 7.76 -13.80
CA LYS A 93 20.09 8.39 -12.77
C LYS A 93 19.24 9.16 -11.73
N ASN A 94 19.59 8.96 -10.47
CA ASN A 94 19.25 9.84 -9.35
C ASN A 94 19.62 11.28 -9.71
N LYS A 95 18.62 12.12 -9.95
CA LYS A 95 18.77 13.57 -9.96
C LYS A 95 17.81 14.16 -8.93
N ASN A 96 18.43 14.82 -7.96
CA ASN A 96 17.90 15.75 -6.99
C ASN A 96 16.95 15.21 -5.89
N LEU A 97 17.51 15.11 -4.68
CA LEU A 97 16.84 14.78 -3.42
C LEU A 97 15.74 15.80 -3.06
N GLU A 98 15.83 17.04 -3.55
CA GLU A 98 14.80 18.07 -3.35
C GLU A 98 13.56 17.89 -4.24
N SER A 99 13.72 17.40 -5.48
CA SER A 99 12.57 17.09 -6.36
C SER A 99 11.76 15.87 -5.88
N GLN A 100 12.36 14.98 -5.08
CA GLN A 100 11.60 13.91 -4.44
C GLN A 100 10.68 14.46 -3.33
N GLN A 101 11.01 15.62 -2.74
CA GLN A 101 10.13 16.27 -1.77
C GLN A 101 8.82 16.78 -2.38
N GLU A 102 8.85 17.23 -3.63
CA GLU A 102 7.66 17.66 -4.37
C GLU A 102 6.81 16.48 -4.88
N LEU A 103 7.41 15.30 -5.12
CA LEU A 103 6.64 14.08 -5.37
C LEU A 103 5.79 13.68 -4.14
N PHE A 104 6.21 14.05 -2.92
CA PHE A 104 5.44 13.86 -1.70
C PHE A 104 4.20 14.78 -1.59
N ARG A 105 4.08 15.78 -2.47
CA ARG A 105 2.89 16.63 -2.65
C ARG A 105 2.10 16.29 -3.90
N GLY A 106 2.55 15.31 -4.69
CA GLY A 106 1.77 14.79 -5.81
C GLY A 106 0.40 14.30 -5.33
N PRO A 107 -0.68 14.53 -6.11
CA PRO A 107 -1.98 13.97 -5.77
C PRO A 107 -1.84 12.46 -5.56
N ILE A 108 -2.47 11.93 -4.50
CA ILE A 108 -2.64 10.48 -4.42
C ILE A 108 -3.40 10.09 -5.69
N GLU A 109 -2.70 9.40 -6.58
CA GLU A 109 -3.29 9.02 -7.84
C GLU A 109 -4.44 8.07 -7.59
N LYS A 110 -5.42 8.23 -8.46
CA LYS A 110 -6.81 7.93 -8.18
C LYS A 110 -7.23 7.06 -9.36
N MET A 111 -6.93 5.76 -9.29
CA MET A 111 -7.25 4.79 -10.36
C MET A 111 -8.75 4.68 -10.61
N ASN A 112 -9.15 4.42 -11.85
CA ASN A 112 -10.56 4.25 -12.21
C ASN A 112 -11.10 2.89 -11.73
N TYR A 113 -12.42 2.80 -11.58
CA TYR A 113 -13.10 1.64 -10.98
C TYR A 113 -12.82 0.33 -11.73
N THR A 114 -12.76 0.37 -13.06
CA THR A 114 -12.51 -0.81 -13.91
C THR A 114 -11.10 -1.35 -13.71
N GLU A 115 -10.10 -0.48 -13.66
CA GLU A 115 -8.70 -0.84 -13.39
C GLU A 115 -8.54 -1.39 -11.97
N ALA A 116 -9.23 -0.78 -11.00
CA ALA A 116 -9.26 -1.23 -9.62
C ALA A 116 -9.87 -2.63 -9.47
N SER A 117 -10.92 -2.95 -10.23
CA SER A 117 -11.59 -4.25 -10.17
C SER A 117 -10.72 -5.36 -10.77
N MET A 118 -10.12 -5.12 -11.94
CA MET A 118 -9.19 -6.07 -12.58
C MET A 118 -7.95 -6.32 -11.72
N LEU A 119 -7.41 -5.27 -11.08
CA LEU A 119 -6.31 -5.41 -10.14
C LEU A 119 -6.71 -6.18 -8.89
N LYS A 120 -7.92 -5.94 -8.36
CA LYS A 120 -8.42 -6.65 -7.19
C LYS A 120 -8.48 -8.15 -7.45
N GLU A 121 -9.06 -8.57 -8.58
CA GLU A 121 -9.11 -9.97 -8.99
C GLU A 121 -7.72 -10.59 -9.14
N GLY A 122 -6.77 -9.90 -9.78
CA GLY A 122 -5.38 -10.37 -9.90
C GLY A 122 -4.62 -10.44 -8.57
N LEU A 123 -5.00 -9.65 -7.56
CA LEU A 123 -4.33 -9.61 -6.26
C LEU A 123 -4.79 -10.74 -5.30
N GLU A 124 -5.97 -11.33 -5.53
CA GLU A 124 -6.50 -12.41 -4.69
C GLU A 124 -5.58 -13.65 -4.70
N ASP A 125 -4.94 -13.93 -5.84
CA ASP A 125 -4.00 -15.05 -5.99
C ASP A 125 -2.71 -14.83 -5.18
N LEU A 126 -2.19 -13.59 -5.16
CA LEU A 126 -1.05 -13.22 -4.31
C LEU A 126 -1.42 -13.28 -2.83
N LEU A 127 -2.63 -12.85 -2.46
CA LEU A 127 -3.15 -12.97 -1.10
C LEU A 127 -3.21 -14.43 -0.64
N LEU A 128 -3.62 -15.35 -1.52
CA LEU A 128 -3.63 -16.78 -1.21
C LEU A 128 -2.20 -17.32 -0.99
N LYS A 129 -1.23 -16.90 -1.81
CA LYS A 129 0.18 -17.27 -1.64
C LYS A 129 0.76 -16.76 -0.32
N VAL A 130 0.49 -15.50 0.04
CA VAL A 130 0.93 -14.92 1.32
C VAL A 130 0.31 -15.68 2.49
N LYS A 131 -0.99 -16.02 2.42
CA LYS A 131 -1.67 -16.87 3.41
C LYS A 131 -0.95 -18.21 3.58
N ASN A 132 -0.70 -18.91 2.47
CA ASN A 132 0.01 -20.19 2.48
C ASN A 132 1.44 -20.09 3.02
N TYR A 133 2.15 -18.99 2.76
CA TYR A 133 3.48 -18.75 3.30
C TYR A 133 3.47 -18.58 4.82
N GLY A 134 2.48 -17.88 5.36
CA GLY A 134 2.27 -17.77 6.80
C GLY A 134 1.97 -19.12 7.45
N THR A 135 1.08 -19.93 6.85
CA THR A 135 0.76 -21.27 7.33
C THR A 135 1.99 -22.19 7.36
N LYS A 136 2.85 -22.15 6.32
CA LYS A 136 4.13 -22.89 6.31
C LYS A 136 5.09 -22.50 7.45
N ARG A 137 4.88 -21.35 8.08
CA ARG A 137 5.65 -20.86 9.23
C ARG A 137 4.90 -21.00 10.56
N GLY A 138 3.78 -21.74 10.60
CA GLY A 138 2.98 -21.95 11.81
C GLY A 138 2.09 -20.76 12.16
N TYR A 139 1.64 -19.98 11.16
CA TYR A 139 0.67 -18.91 11.36
C TYR A 139 -0.62 -19.18 10.59
N GLY A 140 -1.74 -19.25 11.31
CA GLY A 140 -3.09 -19.33 10.76
C GLY A 140 -3.68 -17.95 10.47
N TYR A 141 -4.48 -17.82 9.40
CA TYR A 141 -5.18 -16.58 9.06
C TYR A 141 -6.70 -16.74 9.19
N GLU A 142 -7.28 -16.22 10.27
CA GLU A 142 -8.71 -16.31 10.57
C GLU A 142 -9.29 -14.93 10.90
N ASN A 143 -10.53 -14.65 10.49
CA ASN A 143 -11.23 -13.40 10.82
C ASN A 143 -10.42 -12.12 10.48
N ALA A 144 -9.70 -12.16 9.35
CA ALA A 144 -8.79 -11.11 8.89
C ALA A 144 -7.62 -10.80 9.84
N LYS A 145 -7.21 -11.76 10.69
CA LYS A 145 -6.07 -11.65 11.60
C LYS A 145 -5.14 -12.86 11.49
N TRP A 146 -3.84 -12.60 11.56
CA TRP A 146 -2.84 -13.64 11.76
C TRP A 146 -2.83 -14.07 13.21
N LYS A 147 -2.81 -15.38 13.44
CA LYS A 147 -2.63 -16.03 14.74
C LYS A 147 -1.46 -17.00 14.60
N ALA A 148 -0.66 -17.14 15.65
CA ALA A 148 0.22 -18.30 15.72
C ALA A 148 -0.67 -19.54 15.91
N GLU A 149 -0.35 -20.60 15.16
CA GLU A 149 -0.92 -21.94 15.39
C GLU A 149 -0.35 -22.57 16.67
#